data_AF-A0A0G4PX82-F1
#
_entry.id   AF-A0A0G4PX82-F1
#
_cell.length_a   1.000
_cell.length_b   1.000
_cell.length_c   1.000
_cell.angle_alpha   90.00
_cell.angle_beta   90.00
_cell.angle_gamma   90.00
#
_symmetry.space_group_name_H-M   'P 1'
#
loop_
_entity.id
_entity.type
_entity.pdbx_description
1 polymer ?
#
loop_
_entity_poly.entity_id
_entity_poly.type
_entity_poly.pdbx_seq_one_letter_code
_entity_poly.pdbx_strand_id
1 'polypeptide(L)'
;MPTEDTRQHLPADDASSIYSRSTQCPEHLLPCNSKPMRFPIRHDLPEINSLDHQIALARGSTMALETTRTRLKSSKSGNRLSFQELKEERIHQRDQQENENEFYRSCFKSLLSLTMVIFEVSQDLTLQYHFEPEISPLGNSRVFQAIRKLFVAVEQSRSQEAQAEQAWKQQWNVPRVNPTTRWI
;
A
#
# COMPACT_ATOMS: atom_id res chain seq x y z
N MET A 1 -31.66 -53.20 -37.83
CA MET A 1 -31.39 -53.78 -36.50
C MET A 1 -29.88 -53.85 -36.33
N PRO A 2 -29.29 -53.49 -35.17
CA PRO A 2 -29.37 -52.21 -34.46
C PRO A 2 -27.96 -51.71 -33.99
N THR A 3 -27.94 -50.57 -33.24
CA THR A 3 -26.93 -50.11 -32.22
C THR A 3 -25.51 -49.74 -32.73
N GLU A 4 -24.83 -48.63 -32.39
CA GLU A 4 -24.68 -47.76 -31.19
C GLU A 4 -24.16 -46.37 -31.68
N ASP A 5 -24.80 -45.23 -31.39
CA ASP A 5 -24.54 -44.31 -30.27
C ASP A 5 -23.08 -44.19 -29.80
N THR A 6 -22.43 -43.01 -29.98
CA THR A 6 -21.66 -42.28 -28.95
C THR A 6 -21.04 -41.01 -29.56
N ARG A 7 -21.75 -39.90 -29.35
CA ARG A 7 -21.26 -38.56 -28.99
C ARG A 7 -19.81 -38.22 -29.38
N GLN A 8 -19.68 -37.48 -30.48
CA GLN A 8 -18.57 -36.52 -30.61
C GLN A 8 -18.70 -35.50 -29.47
N HIS A 9 -17.67 -35.47 -28.63
CA HIS A 9 -17.54 -34.62 -27.47
C HIS A 9 -17.37 -33.16 -27.94
N LEU A 10 -18.43 -32.37 -27.88
CA LEU A 10 -18.32 -30.94 -27.65
C LEU A 10 -17.75 -30.74 -26.24
N PRO A 11 -16.71 -29.93 -26.02
CA PRO A 11 -16.61 -29.11 -24.83
C PRO A 11 -17.28 -27.78 -25.18
N ALA A 12 -18.56 -27.63 -24.84
CA ALA A 12 -18.95 -26.92 -23.62
C ALA A 12 -18.33 -25.52 -23.57
N ASP A 13 -19.06 -24.56 -24.13
CA ASP A 13 -19.19 -23.25 -23.49
C ASP A 13 -19.50 -23.50 -22.02
N ASP A 14 -18.55 -23.24 -21.13
CA ASP A 14 -18.76 -22.37 -19.96
C ASP A 14 -17.45 -22.23 -19.17
N ALA A 15 -16.76 -21.12 -19.38
CA ALA A 15 -16.16 -20.36 -18.30
C ALA A 15 -15.73 -19.02 -18.88
N SER A 16 -16.61 -18.05 -18.69
CA SER A 16 -16.34 -16.62 -18.71
C SER A 16 -15.13 -16.26 -17.84
N SER A 17 -13.93 -16.48 -18.37
CA SER A 17 -12.68 -15.98 -17.82
C SER A 17 -12.59 -14.49 -18.13
N ILE A 18 -12.86 -13.68 -17.12
CA ILE A 18 -12.73 -12.21 -17.15
C ILE A 18 -11.27 -11.77 -17.43
N TYR A 19 -10.31 -12.70 -17.41
CA TYR A 19 -8.89 -12.47 -17.66
C TYR A 19 -8.43 -12.76 -19.09
N SER A 20 -9.31 -13.22 -19.99
CA SER A 20 -8.94 -13.50 -21.40
C SER A 20 -9.15 -12.32 -22.34
N ARG A 21 -9.23 -11.08 -21.84
CA ARG A 21 -9.33 -9.90 -22.71
C ARG A 21 -7.95 -9.58 -23.30
N SER A 22 -7.77 -9.95 -24.57
CA SER A 22 -6.73 -9.42 -25.45
C SER A 22 -6.80 -7.89 -25.45
N THR A 23 -5.77 -7.21 -24.91
CA THR A 23 -5.65 -5.76 -24.99
C THR A 23 -4.93 -5.37 -26.28
N GLN A 24 -5.64 -5.45 -27.40
CA GLN A 24 -5.26 -4.65 -28.56
C GLN A 24 -5.76 -3.22 -28.34
N CYS A 25 -4.92 -2.38 -27.75
CA CYS A 25 -5.10 -0.93 -27.81
C CYS A 25 -4.65 -0.43 -29.20
N PRO A 26 -5.41 0.45 -29.88
CA PRO A 26 -5.00 0.99 -31.17
C PRO A 26 -3.78 1.90 -31.01
N GLU A 27 -2.68 1.59 -31.72
CA GLU A 27 -1.39 2.28 -31.68
C GLU A 27 -1.33 3.63 -32.42
N HIS A 28 -2.45 4.19 -32.87
CA HIS A 28 -2.42 5.43 -33.63
C HIS A 28 -3.11 6.55 -32.87
N LEU A 29 -2.28 7.41 -32.27
CA LEU A 29 -2.39 8.88 -32.18
C LEU A 29 -1.62 9.33 -30.93
N LEU A 30 -0.32 9.62 -31.06
CA LEU A 30 0.42 10.75 -30.46
C LEU A 30 1.95 10.55 -30.61
N PRO A 31 2.76 11.59 -30.92
CA PRO A 31 4.20 11.47 -31.07
C PRO A 31 4.88 11.32 -29.71
N CYS A 32 5.42 10.13 -29.44
CA CYS A 32 6.07 9.76 -28.19
C CYS A 32 7.56 10.10 -28.23
N ASN A 33 8.00 11.08 -27.44
CA ASN A 33 9.41 11.32 -27.12
C ASN A 33 9.64 11.37 -25.60
N SER A 34 8.88 10.57 -24.84
CA SER A 34 9.17 10.29 -23.44
C SER A 34 9.54 8.81 -23.32
N LYS A 35 10.70 8.53 -22.71
CA LYS A 35 11.08 7.16 -22.35
C LYS A 35 9.90 6.51 -21.61
N PRO A 36 9.39 5.35 -22.05
CA PRO A 36 8.30 4.71 -21.35
C PRO A 36 8.78 4.38 -19.94
N MET A 37 8.13 4.99 -18.95
CA MET A 37 8.25 4.58 -17.58
C MET A 37 7.81 3.11 -17.56
N ARG A 38 8.75 2.19 -17.37
CA ARG A 38 8.43 0.77 -17.25
C ARG A 38 7.62 0.62 -15.96
N PHE A 39 6.31 0.60 -16.09
CA PHE A 39 5.46 0.04 -15.06
C PHE A 39 5.90 -1.42 -14.87
N PRO A 40 6.07 -1.90 -13.64
CA PRO A 40 6.37 -3.32 -13.43
C PRO A 40 5.21 -4.13 -13.98
N ILE A 41 5.47 -4.85 -15.09
CA ILE A 41 4.56 -5.87 -15.62
C ILE A 41 4.81 -7.13 -14.80
N ARG A 42 4.43 -7.11 -13.52
CA ARG A 42 4.18 -8.31 -12.74
C ARG A 42 2.93 -8.04 -11.93
N HIS A 43 2.11 -9.07 -11.77
CA HIS A 43 1.06 -9.05 -10.77
C HIS A 43 1.78 -8.96 -9.41
N ASP A 44 2.04 -7.73 -8.98
CA ASP A 44 2.72 -7.43 -7.74
C ASP A 44 1.79 -7.89 -6.63
N LEU A 45 2.09 -9.08 -6.10
CA LEU A 45 1.59 -9.50 -4.81
C LEU A 45 1.92 -8.36 -3.83
N PRO A 46 1.06 -8.08 -2.84
CA PRO A 46 1.38 -7.08 -1.83
C PRO A 46 2.77 -7.38 -1.27
N GLU A 47 3.66 -6.41 -1.36
CA GLU A 47 5.01 -6.53 -0.86
C GLU A 47 4.94 -6.74 0.65
N ILE A 48 5.52 -7.85 1.12
CA ILE A 48 5.58 -8.14 2.55
C ILE A 48 6.70 -7.27 3.12
N ASN A 49 6.34 -6.32 3.97
CA ASN A 49 7.29 -5.37 4.53
C ASN A 49 7.98 -5.94 5.80
N SER A 50 8.99 -5.23 6.32
CA SER A 50 9.70 -5.66 7.55
C SER A 50 8.84 -5.65 8.81
N LEU A 51 7.77 -4.85 8.83
CA LEU A 51 6.80 -4.78 9.92
C LEU A 51 5.88 -6.02 9.91
N ASP A 52 5.43 -6.47 8.73
CA ASP A 52 4.68 -7.70 8.51
C ASP A 52 5.49 -8.91 9.00
N HIS A 53 6.78 -8.95 8.69
CA HIS A 53 7.66 -10.01 9.17
C HIS A 53 7.75 -10.03 10.71
N GLN A 54 7.84 -8.88 11.37
CA GLN A 54 7.85 -8.80 12.83
C GLN A 54 6.52 -9.24 13.44
N ILE A 55 5.41 -8.85 12.82
CA ILE A 55 4.07 -9.27 13.24
C ILE A 55 3.91 -10.78 13.07
N ALA A 56 4.37 -11.35 11.96
CA ALA A 56 4.36 -12.79 11.73
C ALA A 56 5.16 -13.56 12.81
N LEU A 57 6.32 -13.04 13.25
CA LEU A 57 7.11 -13.63 14.34
C LEU A 57 6.37 -13.61 15.67
N ALA A 58 5.54 -12.61 15.91
CA ALA A 58 4.65 -12.53 17.08
C ALA A 58 3.35 -13.35 16.91
N ARG A 59 3.27 -14.20 15.88
CA ARG A 59 2.07 -14.98 15.49
C ARG A 59 0.88 -14.12 15.08
N GLY A 60 1.11 -12.85 14.79
CA GLY A 60 0.12 -11.98 14.20
C GLY A 60 -0.11 -12.27 12.72
N SER A 61 -1.07 -11.55 12.16
CA SER A 61 -1.35 -11.60 10.73
C SER A 61 -1.70 -10.23 10.19
N THR A 62 -1.38 -10.00 8.92
CA THR A 62 -1.72 -8.80 8.17
C THR A 62 -2.31 -9.24 6.84
N MET A 63 -3.02 -8.35 6.16
CA MET A 63 -3.59 -8.65 4.85
C MET A 63 -2.52 -9.09 3.84
N ALA A 64 -1.33 -8.51 3.89
CA ALA A 64 -0.18 -8.91 3.06
C ALA A 64 0.22 -10.38 3.33
N LEU A 65 0.25 -10.79 4.59
CA LEU A 65 0.56 -12.18 4.96
C LEU A 65 -0.55 -13.16 4.56
N GLU A 66 -1.83 -12.81 4.75
CA GLU A 66 -2.97 -13.67 4.41
C GLU A 66 -3.11 -13.91 2.91
N THR A 67 -2.73 -12.94 2.09
CA THR A 67 -2.79 -13.04 0.62
C THR A 67 -1.60 -13.79 0.01
N THR A 68 -0.63 -14.20 0.82
CA THR A 68 0.48 -15.04 0.35
C THR A 68 -0.01 -16.40 -0.13
N ARG A 69 0.67 -16.94 -1.16
CA ARG A 69 0.32 -18.24 -1.75
C ARG A 69 0.32 -19.37 -0.72
N THR A 70 1.23 -19.33 0.26
CA THR A 70 1.35 -20.33 1.32
C THR A 70 0.13 -20.30 2.24
N ARG A 71 -0.25 -19.11 2.76
CA ARG A 71 -1.45 -18.98 3.61
C ARG A 71 -2.73 -19.34 2.85
N LEU A 72 -2.89 -18.87 1.62
CA LEU A 72 -4.05 -19.22 0.78
C LEU A 72 -4.17 -20.73 0.53
N LYS A 73 -3.05 -21.44 0.31
CA LYS A 73 -3.06 -22.90 0.17
C LYS A 73 -3.49 -23.58 1.47
N SER A 74 -2.94 -23.15 2.60
CA SER A 74 -3.31 -23.68 3.93
C SER A 74 -4.79 -23.47 4.22
N SER A 75 -5.33 -22.29 3.93
CA SER A 75 -6.75 -21.98 4.11
C SER A 75 -7.67 -22.81 3.20
N LYS A 76 -7.22 -23.13 1.98
CA LYS A 76 -7.97 -24.02 1.06
C LYS A 76 -7.97 -25.49 1.50
N SER A 77 -6.91 -25.93 2.17
CA SER A 77 -6.82 -27.30 2.72
C SER A 77 -7.52 -27.47 4.07
N GLY A 78 -8.02 -26.38 4.68
CA GLY A 78 -8.68 -26.42 5.97
C GLY A 78 -10.03 -27.13 5.95
N ASN A 79 -10.44 -27.65 7.11
CA ASN A 79 -11.77 -28.22 7.31
C ASN A 79 -12.85 -27.15 7.09
N ARG A 80 -14.01 -27.57 6.56
CA ARG A 80 -15.16 -26.66 6.44
C ARG A 80 -15.68 -26.28 7.82
N LEU A 81 -15.67 -24.99 8.11
CA LEU A 81 -16.29 -24.42 9.30
C LEU A 81 -17.82 -24.56 9.22
N SER A 82 -18.47 -24.69 10.36
CA SER A 82 -19.91 -24.49 10.47
C SER A 82 -20.29 -23.04 10.15
N PHE A 83 -21.57 -22.79 9.89
CA PHE A 83 -22.06 -21.44 9.59
C PHE A 83 -21.78 -20.44 10.72
N GLN A 84 -21.91 -20.88 11.98
CA GLN A 84 -21.69 -20.03 13.15
C GLN A 84 -20.21 -19.68 13.31
N GLU A 85 -19.33 -20.67 13.20
CA GLU A 85 -17.87 -20.46 13.24
C GLU A 85 -17.42 -19.55 12.09
N LEU A 86 -17.98 -19.73 10.88
CA LEU A 86 -17.68 -18.86 9.74
C LEU A 86 -18.09 -17.41 10.00
N LYS A 87 -19.24 -17.18 10.65
CA LYS A 87 -19.69 -15.83 10.99
C LYS A 87 -18.75 -15.17 12.00
N GLU A 88 -18.34 -15.89 13.03
CA GLU A 88 -17.40 -15.40 14.05
C GLU A 88 -16.04 -15.07 13.44
N GLU A 89 -15.52 -15.97 12.60
CA GLU A 89 -14.26 -15.76 11.88
C GLU A 89 -14.33 -14.52 10.96
N ARG A 90 -15.46 -14.32 10.26
CA ARG A 90 -15.65 -13.13 9.42
C ARG A 90 -15.67 -11.83 10.22
N ILE A 91 -16.28 -11.84 11.40
CA ILE A 91 -16.29 -10.68 12.30
C ILE A 91 -14.87 -10.37 12.75
N HIS A 92 -14.13 -11.39 13.19
CA HIS A 92 -12.74 -11.25 13.62
C HIS A 92 -11.84 -10.69 12.50
N GLN A 93 -11.93 -11.25 11.28
CA GLN A 93 -11.18 -10.77 10.13
C GLN A 93 -11.51 -9.33 9.76
N ARG A 94 -12.78 -8.95 9.80
CA ARG A 94 -13.20 -7.56 9.55
C ARG A 94 -12.59 -6.62 10.57
N ASP A 95 -12.65 -6.98 11.85
CA ASP A 95 -12.14 -6.12 12.93
C ASP A 95 -10.61 -5.97 12.82
N GLN A 96 -9.91 -7.05 12.45
CA GLN A 96 -8.49 -7.01 12.16
C GLN A 96 -8.16 -6.09 10.97
N GLN A 97 -8.93 -6.18 9.87
CA GLN A 97 -8.77 -5.33 8.70
C GLN A 97 -9.05 -3.86 9.01
N GLU A 98 -10.05 -3.55 9.83
CA GLU A 98 -10.35 -2.17 10.21
C GLU A 98 -9.19 -1.56 11.01
N ASN A 99 -8.61 -2.32 11.94
CA ASN A 99 -7.44 -1.87 12.69
C ASN A 99 -6.22 -1.65 11.78
N GLU A 100 -5.98 -2.56 10.84
CA GLU A 100 -4.90 -2.41 9.84
C GLU A 100 -5.14 -1.17 8.96
N ASN A 101 -6.38 -0.93 8.54
CA ASN A 101 -6.76 0.26 7.79
C ASN A 101 -6.58 1.54 8.61
N GLU A 102 -6.90 1.54 9.90
CA GLU A 102 -6.68 2.68 10.80
C GLU A 102 -5.19 3.04 10.93
N PHE A 103 -4.33 2.03 11.04
CA PHE A 103 -2.89 2.20 11.00
C PHE A 103 -2.43 2.90 9.70
N TYR A 104 -2.82 2.38 8.53
CA TYR A 104 -2.43 3.00 7.26
C TYR A 104 -3.04 4.38 7.04
N ARG A 105 -4.28 4.62 7.50
CA ARG A 105 -4.90 5.95 7.49
C ARG A 105 -4.08 6.95 8.32
N SER A 106 -3.58 6.53 9.48
CA SER A 106 -2.75 7.35 10.34
C SER A 106 -1.43 7.73 9.66
N CYS A 107 -0.73 6.75 9.07
CA CYS A 107 0.50 7.00 8.32
C CYS A 107 0.26 7.91 7.12
N PHE A 108 -0.81 7.67 6.36
CA PHE A 108 -1.16 8.49 5.21
C PHE A 108 -1.48 9.94 5.61
N LYS A 109 -2.17 10.16 6.72
CA LYS A 109 -2.44 11.49 7.27
C LYS A 109 -1.14 12.23 7.63
N SER A 110 -0.17 11.55 8.23
CA SER A 110 1.13 12.14 8.54
C SER A 110 1.93 12.51 7.29
N LEU A 111 1.88 11.66 6.25
CA LEU A 111 2.49 11.96 4.95
C LEU A 111 1.84 13.17 4.27
N LEU A 112 0.51 13.23 4.25
CA LEU A 112 -0.24 14.36 3.69
C LEU A 112 0.08 15.66 4.44
N SER A 113 0.14 15.62 5.77
CA SER A 113 0.52 16.78 6.57
C SER A 113 1.92 17.30 6.21
N LEU A 114 2.89 16.40 6.04
CA LEU A 114 4.24 16.79 5.61
C LEU A 114 4.23 17.38 4.19
N THR A 115 3.47 16.77 3.29
CA THR A 115 3.34 17.21 1.89
C THR A 115 2.76 18.61 1.79
N MET A 116 1.75 18.93 2.62
CA MET A 116 1.17 20.27 2.71
C MET A 116 2.22 21.30 3.12
N VAL A 117 3.03 21.03 4.15
CA VAL A 117 4.09 21.95 4.56
C VAL A 117 5.15 22.13 3.48
N ILE A 118 5.53 21.05 2.79
CA ILE A 118 6.46 21.13 1.65
C ILE A 118 5.89 22.03 0.55
N PHE A 119 4.61 21.88 0.23
CA PHE A 119 3.93 22.69 -0.78
C PHE A 119 3.88 24.17 -0.37
N GLU A 120 3.46 24.48 0.85
CA GLU A 120 3.44 25.84 1.40
C GLU A 120 4.83 26.50 1.33
N VAL A 121 5.87 25.81 1.83
CA VAL A 121 7.24 26.32 1.80
C VAL A 121 7.75 26.51 0.37
N SER A 122 7.42 25.58 -0.53
CA SER A 122 7.83 25.68 -1.94
C SER A 122 7.16 26.87 -2.64
N GLN A 123 5.88 27.10 -2.36
CA GLN A 123 5.15 28.27 -2.86
C GLN A 123 5.74 29.57 -2.32
N ASP A 124 5.94 29.66 -1.00
CA ASP A 124 6.53 30.84 -0.35
C ASP A 124 7.88 31.22 -0.98
N LEU A 125 8.76 30.23 -1.17
CA LEU A 125 10.09 30.44 -1.77
C LEU A 125 10.01 30.78 -3.26
N THR A 126 9.11 30.16 -4.01
CA THR A 126 8.92 30.43 -5.44
C THR A 126 8.43 31.86 -5.65
N LEU A 127 7.43 32.31 -4.89
CA LEU A 127 6.94 33.69 -4.96
C LEU A 127 8.06 34.67 -4.61
N GLN A 128 8.85 34.39 -3.58
CA GLN A 128 9.98 35.23 -3.23
C GLN A 128 10.99 35.37 -4.38
N TYR A 129 11.36 34.27 -5.04
CA TYR A 129 12.27 34.31 -6.18
C TYR A 129 11.76 35.22 -7.31
N HIS A 130 10.45 35.23 -7.55
CA HIS A 130 9.85 36.06 -8.60
C HIS A 130 9.68 37.53 -8.22
N PHE A 131 9.38 37.84 -6.96
CA PHE A 131 9.08 39.21 -6.53
C PHE A 131 10.25 39.95 -5.86
N GLU A 132 11.24 39.24 -5.31
CA GLU A 132 12.38 39.82 -4.59
C GLU A 132 13.72 39.08 -4.93
N PRO A 133 14.15 39.06 -6.20
CA PRO A 133 15.31 38.28 -6.63
C PRO A 133 16.68 38.81 -6.13
N GLU A 134 16.75 40.07 -5.68
CA GLU A 134 18.01 40.73 -5.31
C GLU A 134 18.53 40.36 -3.90
N ILE A 135 17.77 39.59 -3.11
CA ILE A 135 18.19 39.16 -1.78
C ILE A 135 19.06 37.91 -1.90
N SER A 136 20.37 38.05 -1.65
CA SER A 136 21.29 36.92 -1.52
C SER A 136 20.67 35.79 -0.67
N PRO A 137 20.72 34.52 -1.11
CA PRO A 137 20.17 33.40 -0.33
C PRO A 137 20.92 33.22 1.00
N LEU A 138 22.19 33.63 1.07
CA LEU A 138 23.00 33.67 2.29
C LEU A 138 22.58 34.87 3.13
N GLY A 139 21.88 34.61 4.24
CA GLY A 139 21.38 35.63 5.17
C GLY A 139 19.89 35.96 5.00
N ASN A 140 19.19 35.32 4.05
CA ASN A 140 17.76 35.51 3.90
C ASN A 140 16.99 34.84 5.05
N SER A 141 16.38 35.67 5.91
CA SER A 141 15.62 35.23 7.08
C SER A 141 14.45 34.30 6.72
N ARG A 142 13.85 34.46 5.54
CA ARG A 142 12.74 33.62 5.08
C ARG A 142 13.20 32.25 4.60
N VAL A 143 14.37 32.15 3.96
CA VAL A 143 14.99 30.85 3.62
C VAL A 143 15.33 30.08 4.90
N PHE A 144 15.89 30.77 5.91
CA PHE A 144 16.14 30.16 7.21
C PHE A 144 14.84 29.70 7.90
N GLN A 145 13.77 30.50 7.83
CA GLN A 145 12.45 30.11 8.33
C GLN A 145 11.86 28.91 7.57
N ALA A 146 12.00 28.85 6.25
CA ALA A 146 11.58 27.73 5.42
C ALA A 146 12.29 26.43 5.82
N ILE A 147 13.62 26.48 5.96
CA ILE A 147 14.42 25.33 6.44
C ILE A 147 13.94 24.89 7.82
N ARG A 148 13.72 25.83 8.74
CA ARG A 148 13.21 25.51 10.08
C ARG A 148 11.82 24.88 10.04
N LYS A 149 10.88 25.41 9.24
CA LYS A 149 9.53 24.86 9.07
C LYS A 149 9.59 23.41 8.56
N LEU A 150 10.39 23.16 7.52
CA LEU A 150 10.58 21.82 6.97
C LEU A 150 11.20 20.86 7.98
N PHE A 151 12.24 21.29 8.70
CA PHE A 151 12.88 20.46 9.72
C PHE A 151 11.89 20.05 10.82
N VAL A 152 11.11 21.01 11.34
CA VAL A 152 10.08 20.75 12.35
C VAL A 152 9.02 19.79 11.81
N ALA A 153 8.56 19.98 10.57
CA ALA A 153 7.56 19.13 9.96
C ALA A 153 8.06 17.68 9.74
N VAL A 154 9.32 17.50 9.33
CA VAL A 154 9.93 16.18 9.19
C VAL A 154 10.03 15.47 10.54
N GLU A 155 10.52 16.15 11.57
CA GLU A 155 10.64 15.55 12.90
C GLU A 155 9.27 15.22 13.51
N GLN A 156 8.26 16.08 13.29
CA GLN A 156 6.88 15.80 13.68
C GLN A 156 6.33 14.57 12.94
N SER A 157 6.54 14.49 11.63
CA SER A 157 6.05 13.36 10.82
C SER A 157 6.69 12.05 11.26
N ARG A 158 8.00 12.04 11.52
CA ARG A 158 8.74 10.88 12.07
C ARG A 158 8.22 10.46 13.44
N SER A 159 7.95 11.42 14.33
CA SER A 159 7.39 11.11 15.64
C SER A 159 6.00 10.47 15.54
N GLN A 160 5.16 10.94 14.61
CA GLN A 160 3.83 10.38 14.38
C GLN A 160 3.89 8.99 13.75
N GLU A 161 4.78 8.78 12.77
CA GLU A 161 5.03 7.47 12.16
C GLU A 161 5.48 6.46 13.22
N ALA A 162 6.46 6.82 14.06
CA ALA A 162 6.95 5.95 15.13
C ALA A 162 5.84 5.61 16.14
N GLN A 163 4.96 6.56 16.46
CA GLN A 163 3.82 6.34 17.34
C GLN A 163 2.80 5.37 16.72
N ALA A 164 2.48 5.55 15.44
CA ALA A 164 1.57 4.67 14.71
C ALA A 164 2.13 3.24 14.60
N GLU A 165 3.41 3.09 14.25
CA GLU A 165 4.10 1.79 14.21
C GLU A 165 4.08 1.12 15.58
N GLN A 166 4.34 1.87 16.66
CA GLN A 166 4.33 1.34 18.01
C GLN A 166 2.93 0.89 18.43
N ALA A 167 1.89 1.68 18.16
CA ALA A 167 0.51 1.32 18.46
C ALA A 167 0.10 0.03 17.74
N TRP A 168 0.46 -0.09 16.46
CA TRP A 168 0.21 -1.28 15.67
C TRP A 168 0.96 -2.51 16.21
N LYS A 169 2.25 -2.37 16.55
CA LYS A 169 3.06 -3.44 17.16
C LYS A 169 2.50 -3.91 18.50
N GLN A 170 1.97 -3.00 19.33
CA GLN A 170 1.39 -3.33 20.63
C GLN A 170 0.17 -4.25 20.49
N GLN A 171 -0.69 -4.00 19.50
CA GLN A 171 -1.86 -4.84 19.24
C GLN A 171 -1.47 -6.31 18.97
N TRP A 172 -0.33 -6.52 18.32
CA TRP A 172 0.19 -7.84 17.98
C TRP A 172 1.12 -8.45 19.03
N ASN A 173 1.32 -7.79 20.17
CA ASN A 173 2.30 -8.18 21.20
C ASN A 173 3.73 -8.35 20.64
N VAL A 174 4.09 -7.59 19.61
CA VAL A 174 5.43 -7.61 19.03
C VAL A 174 6.39 -6.99 20.06
N PRO A 175 7.55 -7.63 20.36
CA PRO A 175 8.54 -7.07 21.28
C PRO A 175 8.93 -5.65 20.88
N ARG A 176 9.25 -4.79 21.86
CA ARG A 176 9.73 -3.43 21.60
C ARG A 176 11.10 -3.47 20.93
N VAL A 177 11.09 -3.61 19.61
CA VAL A 177 12.23 -3.35 18.74
C VAL A 177 12.18 -1.87 18.38
N ASN A 178 13.34 -1.23 18.22
CA ASN A 178 13.44 0.14 17.70
C ASN A 178 12.58 0.29 16.44
N PRO A 179 11.97 1.47 16.18
CA PRO A 179 11.22 1.70 14.96
C PRO A 179 12.11 1.34 13.77
N THR A 180 11.68 0.29 13.06
CA THR A 180 12.49 -0.37 12.03
C THR A 180 12.25 0.25 10.66
N THR A 181 11.16 0.99 10.52
CA THR A 181 10.70 1.56 9.28
C THR A 181 10.79 3.08 9.40
N ARG A 182 11.62 3.66 8.53
CA ARG A 182 11.58 5.09 8.21
C ARG A 182 11.06 5.17 6.79
N TRP A 183 9.77 5.42 6.65
CA TRP A 183 9.18 5.70 5.35
C TRP A 183 9.43 7.16 4.94
N ILE A 184 9.88 8.01 5.89
CA ILE A 184 10.22 9.43 5.72
C ILE A 184 11.68 9.77 6.08
#